data_AF-A0A915AJ66-F1
#
_entry.id   AF-A0A915AJ66-F1
#
_cell.length_a   1.000
_cell.length_b   1.000
_cell.length_c   1.000
_cell.angle_alpha   90.00
_cell.angle_beta   90.00
_cell.angle_gamma   90.00
#
_symmetry.space_group_name_H-M   'P 1'
#
loop_
_entity.id
_entity.type
_entity.pdbx_description
1 polymer ?
#
loop_
_entity_poly.entity_id
_entity_poly.type
_entity_poly.pdbx_seq_one_letter_code
_entity_poly.pdbx_strand_id
1 'polypeptide(L)'
;DLFFEHFKELLNASTDPFFGHFISKADARRLSACIEFDGRMTDVLVDSLDKITSDNHPTAVFLKMQLIIAALQRNGVIVDLVSAKVSPFIENFIKAHRCGVCFIYLTQVLEAATILEVYDVKYSWKHEAINLGLRAIRSNGSGEMFDKVGMQFLAASIDNRSINEAHLLLPSLVEALVANNGYFYDCVSSLLLKLTKKMSPEVIRQIIWLAPERDILSMDFCKLVSNLMVQSNDFSLISKAKKWNNMKLRLTILKLLVESNVGQFAPLILEDPEAHLGYCVIAYPHLSEEVAQTYKKEWIERLGDRRFCFPTDFNLFLVKCGPFTIAEFEKMFDIMMERYTVSPRFLESLLDSCPSFAITKVSGIIERITELLSSGREDWTMIDAAFEILEYVNKYAVVDCLWLGMHRNVHSKK
;
A
#
# COMPACT_ATOMS: atom_id res chain seq x y z
N ASP A 1 -13.39 -42.39 2.07
CA ASP A 1 -13.28 -43.36 3.19
C ASP A 1 -11.85 -43.75 3.50
N LEU A 2 -11.07 -44.32 2.57
CA LEU A 2 -9.66 -44.68 2.84
C LEU A 2 -8.80 -43.51 3.34
N PHE A 3 -8.94 -42.32 2.73
CA PHE A 3 -8.23 -41.11 3.17
C PHE A 3 -8.61 -40.66 4.60
N PHE A 4 -9.89 -40.78 4.96
CA PHE A 4 -10.41 -40.41 6.27
C PHE A 4 -9.88 -41.34 7.36
N GLU A 5 -9.76 -42.64 7.09
CA GLU A 5 -9.16 -43.60 8.01
C GLU A 5 -7.66 -43.35 8.19
N HIS A 6 -6.91 -43.09 7.11
CA HIS A 6 -5.50 -42.70 7.24
C HIS A 6 -5.31 -41.39 8.02
N PHE A 7 -6.25 -40.44 7.90
CA PHE A 7 -6.21 -39.21 8.69
C PHE A 7 -6.42 -39.48 10.19
N LYS A 8 -7.36 -40.35 10.56
CA LYS A 8 -7.54 -40.81 11.96
C LYS A 8 -6.29 -41.50 12.48
N GLU A 9 -5.70 -42.39 11.70
CA GLU A 9 -4.47 -43.09 12.06
C GLU A 9 -3.32 -42.11 12.29
N LEU A 10 -3.16 -41.11 11.43
CA LEU A 10 -2.18 -40.04 11.61
C LEU A 10 -2.41 -39.27 12.93
N LEU A 11 -3.65 -38.89 13.23
CA LEU A 11 -3.99 -38.18 14.46
C LEU A 11 -3.76 -39.03 15.71
N ASN A 12 -4.03 -40.33 15.65
CA ASN A 12 -3.72 -41.24 16.74
C ASN A 12 -2.20 -41.46 16.88
N ALA A 13 -1.47 -41.63 15.78
CA ALA A 13 -0.01 -41.74 15.80
C ALA A 13 0.66 -40.46 16.36
N SER A 14 0.02 -39.30 16.20
CA SER A 14 0.51 -38.05 16.77
C SER A 14 0.51 -38.00 18.31
N THR A 15 -0.07 -38.99 19.00
CA THR A 15 0.08 -39.11 20.46
C THR A 15 1.37 -39.83 20.89
N ASP A 16 2.14 -40.38 19.94
CA ASP A 16 3.41 -41.05 20.24
C ASP A 16 4.51 -40.03 20.64
N PRO A 17 5.22 -40.23 21.77
CA PRO A 17 6.35 -39.36 22.16
C PRO A 17 7.47 -39.27 21.13
N PHE A 18 7.61 -40.26 20.25
CA PHE A 18 8.63 -40.33 19.20
C PHE A 18 8.15 -39.82 17.84
N PHE A 19 6.93 -39.30 17.73
CA PHE A 19 6.32 -38.87 16.46
C PHE A 19 7.24 -38.00 15.57
N GLY A 20 8.04 -37.11 16.18
CA GLY A 20 8.97 -36.25 15.45
C GLY A 20 10.16 -36.95 14.77
N HIS A 21 10.39 -38.24 15.06
CA HIS A 21 11.38 -39.07 14.35
C HIS A 21 10.84 -39.57 13.00
N PHE A 22 9.51 -39.61 12.86
CA PHE A 22 8.84 -40.12 11.67
C PHE A 22 8.35 -38.99 10.76
N ILE A 23 8.01 -37.83 11.31
CA ILE A 23 7.49 -36.69 10.55
C ILE A 23 8.25 -35.42 10.91
N SER A 24 8.75 -34.72 9.89
CA SER A 24 9.38 -33.41 10.04
C SER A 24 8.34 -32.28 10.09
N LYS A 25 8.72 -31.09 10.59
CA LYS A 25 7.85 -29.90 10.56
C LYS A 25 7.52 -29.44 9.13
N ALA A 26 8.44 -29.64 8.18
CA ALA A 26 8.22 -29.30 6.78
C ALA A 26 7.15 -30.22 6.17
N ASP A 27 7.19 -31.51 6.50
CA ASP A 27 6.18 -32.47 6.04
C ASP A 27 4.83 -32.21 6.70
N ALA A 28 4.81 -31.85 7.99
CA ALA A 28 3.59 -31.42 8.66
C ALA A 28 2.91 -30.22 7.97
N ARG A 29 3.68 -29.22 7.52
CA ARG A 29 3.15 -28.09 6.73
C ARG A 29 2.61 -28.50 5.36
N ARG A 30 3.32 -29.40 4.66
CA ARG A 30 2.87 -29.91 3.36
C ARG A 30 1.58 -30.71 3.51
N LEU A 31 1.51 -31.56 4.53
CA LEU A 31 0.32 -32.35 4.85
C LEU A 31 -0.88 -31.46 5.12
N SER A 32 -0.77 -30.45 5.99
CA SER A 32 -1.89 -29.55 6.29
C SER A 32 -2.36 -28.74 5.06
N ALA A 33 -1.45 -28.36 4.18
CA ALA A 33 -1.79 -27.67 2.94
C ALA A 33 -2.55 -28.55 1.93
N CYS A 34 -2.32 -29.86 1.94
CA CYS A 34 -2.93 -30.79 0.97
C CYS A 34 -4.24 -31.43 1.46
N ILE A 35 -4.58 -31.32 2.76
CA ILE A 35 -5.79 -31.96 3.31
C ILE A 35 -7.04 -31.12 3.02
N GLU A 36 -7.93 -31.63 2.17
CA GLU A 36 -9.28 -31.10 2.03
C GLU A 36 -10.11 -31.49 3.26
N PHE A 37 -10.63 -30.49 3.98
CA PHE A 37 -11.44 -30.71 5.17
C PHE A 37 -12.92 -30.76 4.78
N ASP A 38 -13.58 -31.89 5.04
CA ASP A 38 -15.04 -31.95 5.18
C ASP A 38 -15.44 -31.85 6.66
N GLY A 39 -16.74 -31.76 6.96
CA GLY A 39 -17.22 -31.68 8.36
C GLY A 39 -16.75 -32.86 9.23
N ARG A 40 -16.65 -34.07 8.67
CA ARG A 40 -16.22 -35.28 9.40
C ARG A 40 -14.74 -35.20 9.77
N MET A 41 -13.91 -34.69 8.87
CA MET A 41 -12.48 -34.46 9.12
C MET A 41 -12.28 -33.42 10.24
N THR A 42 -13.09 -32.36 10.25
CA THR A 42 -13.08 -31.35 11.32
C THR A 42 -13.45 -31.97 12.66
N ASP A 43 -14.50 -32.79 12.74
CA ASP A 43 -14.95 -33.43 13.98
C ASP A 43 -13.86 -34.35 14.57
N VAL A 44 -13.29 -35.23 13.73
CA VAL A 44 -12.21 -36.14 14.16
C VAL A 44 -10.97 -35.38 14.62
N LEU A 45 -10.61 -34.30 13.91
CA LEU A 45 -9.48 -33.45 14.32
C LEU A 45 -9.72 -32.88 15.71
N VAL A 46 -10.92 -32.35 15.96
CA VAL A 46 -11.29 -31.70 17.22
C VAL A 46 -11.30 -32.70 18.37
N ASP A 47 -11.90 -33.88 18.17
CA ASP A 47 -11.91 -34.96 19.17
C ASP A 47 -10.49 -35.44 19.52
N SER A 48 -9.56 -35.31 18.57
CA SER A 48 -8.16 -35.66 18.81
C SER A 48 -7.42 -34.65 19.70
N LEU A 49 -7.92 -33.43 19.88
CA LEU A 49 -7.20 -32.37 20.62
C LEU A 49 -7.08 -32.70 22.10
N ASP A 50 -8.10 -33.32 22.70
CA ASP A 50 -8.11 -33.72 24.11
C ASP A 50 -7.07 -34.82 24.41
N LYS A 51 -6.60 -35.52 23.38
CA LYS A 51 -5.58 -36.56 23.51
C LYS A 51 -4.15 -36.00 23.57
N ILE A 52 -3.97 -34.68 23.44
CA ILE A 52 -2.66 -34.05 23.63
C ILE A 52 -2.39 -33.84 25.12
N THR A 53 -1.34 -34.47 25.62
CA THR A 53 -0.76 -34.34 26.96
C THR A 53 0.60 -33.65 26.91
N SER A 54 1.20 -33.39 28.07
CA SER A 54 2.55 -32.82 28.20
C SER A 54 3.65 -33.69 27.59
N ASP A 55 3.39 -34.99 27.37
CA ASP A 55 4.38 -35.97 26.99
C ASP A 55 4.48 -36.15 25.47
N ASN A 56 3.62 -35.48 24.70
CA ASN A 56 3.64 -35.57 23.24
C ASN A 56 4.79 -34.76 22.63
N HIS A 57 5.27 -35.23 21.48
CA HIS A 57 6.34 -34.57 20.74
C HIS A 57 5.90 -33.18 20.22
N PRO A 58 6.75 -32.13 20.26
CA PRO A 58 6.41 -30.78 19.77
C PRO A 58 5.91 -30.74 18.31
N THR A 59 6.41 -31.62 17.44
CA THR A 59 5.94 -31.74 16.05
C THR A 59 4.50 -32.22 15.93
N ALA A 60 4.02 -33.06 16.85
CA ALA A 60 2.62 -33.49 16.86
C ALA A 60 1.70 -32.31 17.18
N VAL A 61 2.07 -31.53 18.20
CA VAL A 61 1.35 -30.32 18.59
C VAL A 61 1.38 -29.28 17.45
N PHE A 62 2.54 -29.11 16.79
CA PHE A 62 2.69 -28.29 15.60
C PHE A 62 1.74 -28.69 14.47
N LEU A 63 1.67 -29.99 14.16
CA LEU A 63 0.81 -30.54 13.12
C LEU A 63 -0.66 -30.29 13.44
N LYS A 64 -1.12 -30.59 14.66
CA LYS A 64 -2.53 -30.34 15.02
C LYS A 64 -2.89 -28.86 14.93
N MET A 65 -1.98 -27.96 15.34
CA MET A 65 -2.18 -26.54 15.17
C MET A 65 -2.27 -26.12 13.69
N GLN A 66 -1.41 -26.65 12.82
CA GLN A 66 -1.49 -26.43 11.36
C GLN A 66 -2.83 -26.94 10.78
N LEU A 67 -3.28 -28.12 11.20
CA LEU A 67 -4.53 -28.71 10.74
C LEU A 67 -5.74 -27.89 11.20
N ILE A 68 -5.74 -27.39 12.44
CA ILE A 68 -6.78 -26.48 12.94
C ILE A 68 -6.83 -25.22 12.08
N ILE A 69 -5.69 -24.57 11.84
CA ILE A 69 -5.61 -23.35 11.02
C ILE A 69 -6.18 -23.61 9.62
N ALA A 70 -5.74 -24.70 8.98
CA ALA A 70 -6.23 -25.09 7.66
C ALA A 70 -7.74 -25.37 7.65
N ALA A 71 -8.27 -26.06 8.67
CA ALA A 71 -9.69 -26.32 8.81
C ALA A 71 -10.51 -25.02 8.98
N LEU A 72 -10.08 -24.12 9.88
CA LEU A 72 -10.75 -22.84 10.12
C LEU A 72 -10.73 -21.93 8.88
N GLN A 73 -9.65 -21.96 8.09
CA GLN A 73 -9.55 -21.19 6.85
C GLN A 73 -10.48 -21.70 5.75
N ARG A 74 -10.65 -23.02 5.63
CA ARG A 74 -11.38 -23.64 4.51
C ARG A 74 -12.88 -23.78 4.75
N ASN A 75 -13.27 -24.12 5.98
CA ASN A 75 -14.65 -24.47 6.31
C ASN A 75 -15.41 -23.35 7.03
N GLY A 76 -14.74 -22.21 7.27
CA GLY A 76 -15.26 -21.15 8.14
C GLY A 76 -15.19 -21.55 9.62
N VAL A 77 -15.57 -20.61 10.48
CA VAL A 77 -15.47 -20.79 11.94
C VAL A 77 -16.79 -21.24 12.53
N ILE A 78 -16.79 -22.41 13.17
CA ILE A 78 -17.90 -22.89 14.00
C ILE A 78 -17.65 -22.44 15.45
N VAL A 79 -18.40 -21.45 15.92
CA VAL A 79 -18.16 -20.76 17.21
C VAL A 79 -18.16 -21.73 18.40
N ASP A 80 -19.15 -22.63 18.46
CA ASP A 80 -19.29 -23.58 19.57
C ASP A 80 -18.08 -24.53 19.66
N LEU A 81 -17.63 -25.01 18.50
CA LEU A 81 -16.44 -25.87 18.37
C LEU A 81 -15.17 -25.14 18.83
N VAL A 82 -15.03 -23.88 18.42
CA VAL A 82 -13.88 -23.06 18.79
C VAL A 82 -13.85 -22.81 20.29
N SER A 83 -14.99 -22.49 20.90
CA SER A 83 -15.05 -22.19 22.32
C SER A 83 -14.82 -23.44 23.19
N ALA A 84 -15.38 -24.58 22.80
CA ALA A 84 -15.34 -25.80 23.60
C ALA A 84 -14.00 -26.55 23.52
N LYS A 85 -13.31 -26.52 22.37
CA LYS A 85 -12.17 -27.43 22.11
C LYS A 85 -10.93 -26.72 21.59
N VAL A 86 -11.07 -25.88 20.56
CA VAL A 86 -9.91 -25.24 19.92
C VAL A 86 -9.26 -24.20 20.82
N SER A 87 -10.06 -23.34 21.46
CA SER A 87 -9.55 -22.28 22.33
C SER A 87 -8.81 -22.82 23.56
N PRO A 88 -9.34 -23.80 24.32
CA PRO A 88 -8.59 -24.45 25.40
C PRO A 88 -7.27 -25.10 24.94
N PHE A 89 -7.28 -25.73 23.76
CA PHE A 89 -6.07 -26.31 23.17
C PHE A 89 -5.00 -25.26 22.89
N ILE A 90 -5.37 -24.15 22.23
CA ILE A 90 -4.43 -23.05 21.93
C ILE A 90 -3.95 -22.37 23.22
N GLU A 91 -4.81 -22.21 24.23
CA GLU A 91 -4.41 -21.62 25.51
C GLU A 91 -3.36 -22.49 26.23
N ASN A 92 -3.56 -23.81 26.25
CA ASN A 92 -2.59 -24.76 26.78
C ASN A 92 -1.30 -24.75 25.95
N PHE A 93 -1.42 -24.64 24.63
CA PHE A 93 -0.28 -24.49 23.73
C PHE A 93 0.55 -23.27 24.09
N ILE A 94 -0.07 -22.09 24.22
CA ILE A 94 0.61 -20.86 24.63
C ILE A 94 1.30 -21.05 25.98
N LYS A 95 0.60 -21.61 26.99
CA LYS A 95 1.13 -21.85 28.34
C LYS A 95 2.37 -22.76 28.34
N ALA A 96 2.31 -23.89 27.63
CA ALA A 96 3.42 -24.84 27.52
C ALA A 96 4.64 -24.23 26.80
N HIS A 97 4.43 -23.19 26.00
CA HIS A 97 5.42 -22.60 25.10
C HIS A 97 5.79 -21.14 25.50
N ARG A 98 5.59 -20.74 26.76
CA ARG A 98 5.93 -19.38 27.24
C ARG A 98 7.43 -19.10 27.39
N CYS A 99 8.28 -20.12 27.48
CA CYS A 99 9.72 -19.99 27.74
C CYS A 99 10.57 -20.53 26.58
N GLY A 100 11.26 -19.66 25.83
CA GLY A 100 12.35 -20.06 24.90
C GLY A 100 11.95 -20.56 23.52
N VAL A 101 10.79 -20.18 22.99
CA VAL A 101 10.18 -20.87 21.83
C VAL A 101 10.62 -20.35 20.47
N CYS A 102 10.79 -21.28 19.54
CA CYS A 102 11.04 -21.03 18.12
C CYS A 102 9.87 -20.24 17.50
N PHE A 103 10.17 -19.12 16.83
CA PHE A 103 9.19 -18.20 16.23
C PHE A 103 8.10 -18.90 15.40
N ILE A 104 8.44 -20.01 14.74
CA ILE A 104 7.52 -20.84 13.95
C ILE A 104 6.24 -21.23 14.72
N TYR A 105 6.35 -21.54 16.01
CA TYR A 105 5.18 -21.92 16.82
C TYR A 105 4.33 -20.71 17.21
N LEU A 106 4.99 -19.58 17.48
CA LEU A 106 4.30 -18.33 17.81
C LEU A 106 3.54 -17.78 16.60
N THR A 107 4.07 -17.96 15.39
CA THR A 107 3.39 -17.64 14.14
C THR A 107 2.04 -18.35 14.04
N GLN A 108 1.95 -19.63 14.40
CA GLN A 108 0.68 -20.38 14.31
C GLN A 108 -0.40 -19.83 15.25
N VAL A 109 0.00 -19.41 16.46
CA VAL A 109 -0.92 -18.78 17.41
C VAL A 109 -1.50 -17.51 16.81
N LEU A 110 -0.65 -16.68 16.20
CA LEU A 110 -1.08 -15.43 15.56
C LEU A 110 -1.91 -15.68 14.29
N GLU A 111 -1.60 -16.72 13.50
CA GLU A 111 -2.42 -17.13 12.34
C GLU A 111 -3.83 -17.55 12.79
N ALA A 112 -3.93 -18.41 13.80
CA ALA A 112 -5.22 -18.80 14.37
C ALA A 112 -5.98 -17.58 14.94
N ALA A 113 -5.30 -16.72 15.69
CA ALA A 113 -5.89 -15.51 16.24
C ALA A 113 -6.42 -14.58 15.15
N THR A 114 -5.67 -14.41 14.06
CA THR A 114 -6.08 -13.60 12.91
C THR A 114 -7.38 -14.11 12.31
N ILE A 115 -7.51 -15.44 12.15
CA ILE A 115 -8.75 -16.05 11.66
C ILE A 115 -9.90 -15.74 12.62
N LEU A 116 -9.71 -15.96 13.93
CA LEU A 116 -10.75 -15.70 14.92
C LEU A 116 -11.20 -14.22 14.92
N GLU A 117 -10.28 -13.28 14.75
CA GLU A 117 -10.61 -11.85 14.63
C GLU A 117 -11.40 -11.53 13.35
N VAL A 118 -11.02 -12.12 12.22
CA VAL A 118 -11.73 -11.94 10.94
C VAL A 118 -13.18 -12.45 11.01
N TYR A 119 -13.41 -13.53 11.76
CA TYR A 119 -14.74 -14.12 11.96
C TYR A 119 -15.48 -13.60 13.20
N ASP A 120 -14.97 -12.58 13.88
CA ASP A 120 -15.52 -11.99 15.12
C ASP A 120 -15.84 -13.02 16.22
N VAL A 121 -14.94 -13.99 16.39
CA VAL A 121 -15.06 -15.03 17.41
C VAL A 121 -14.24 -14.64 18.63
N LYS A 122 -14.89 -14.62 19.80
CA LYS A 122 -14.22 -14.35 21.08
C LYS A 122 -13.42 -15.55 21.56
N TYR A 123 -12.25 -15.28 22.14
CA TYR A 123 -11.35 -16.29 22.70
C TYR A 123 -10.65 -15.77 23.96
N SER A 124 -10.34 -16.66 24.90
CA SER A 124 -9.84 -16.33 26.26
C SER A 124 -8.42 -15.76 26.27
N TRP A 125 -7.60 -16.12 25.28
CA TRP A 125 -6.16 -15.85 25.21
C TRP A 125 -5.82 -14.63 24.32
N LYS A 126 -6.78 -13.74 24.10
CA LYS A 126 -6.63 -12.55 23.24
C LYS A 126 -5.52 -11.62 23.68
N HIS A 127 -5.40 -11.37 24.98
CA HIS A 127 -4.36 -10.51 25.54
C HIS A 127 -2.95 -11.07 25.29
N GLU A 128 -2.77 -12.39 25.42
CA GLU A 128 -1.52 -13.06 25.07
C GLU A 128 -1.19 -12.94 23.58
N ALA A 129 -2.18 -13.12 22.71
CA ALA A 129 -2.00 -12.94 21.27
C ALA A 129 -1.57 -11.49 20.92
N ILE A 130 -2.19 -10.48 21.56
CA ILE A 130 -1.79 -9.07 21.44
C ILE A 130 -0.33 -8.88 21.83
N ASN A 131 0.08 -9.41 23.00
CA ASN A 131 1.47 -9.30 23.44
C ASN A 131 2.44 -10.02 22.49
N LEU A 132 2.04 -11.14 21.88
CA LEU A 132 2.84 -11.85 20.87
C LEU A 132 2.95 -11.03 19.58
N GLY A 133 1.86 -10.43 19.10
CA GLY A 133 1.87 -9.53 17.94
C GLY A 133 2.76 -8.31 18.17
N LEU A 134 2.68 -7.70 19.36
CA LEU A 134 3.55 -6.59 19.74
C LEU A 134 5.02 -7.00 19.89
N ARG A 135 5.29 -8.25 20.29
CA ARG A 135 6.66 -8.80 20.32
C ARG A 135 7.22 -8.99 18.93
N ALA A 136 6.41 -9.44 17.96
CA ALA A 136 6.82 -9.56 16.57
C ALA A 136 7.41 -8.23 16.08
N ILE A 137 6.62 -7.15 16.17
CA ILE A 137 7.02 -5.83 15.67
C ILE A 137 8.20 -5.15 16.40
N ARG A 138 8.55 -5.58 17.62
CA ARG A 138 9.65 -5.00 18.41
C ARG A 138 10.97 -5.74 18.28
N SER A 139 10.95 -6.98 17.77
CA SER A 139 12.12 -7.85 17.80
C SER A 139 12.92 -7.75 16.51
N ASN A 140 13.98 -6.94 16.53
CA ASN A 140 14.98 -6.94 15.46
C ASN A 140 15.55 -8.37 15.30
N GLY A 141 15.15 -9.06 14.23
CA GLY A 141 15.69 -10.38 13.87
C GLY A 141 14.85 -11.61 14.24
N SER A 142 13.55 -11.46 14.53
CA SER A 142 12.65 -12.60 14.74
C SER A 142 12.22 -13.35 13.47
N GLY A 143 12.45 -12.74 12.30
CA GLY A 143 12.25 -13.30 10.98
C GLY A 143 10.99 -12.78 10.30
N GLU A 144 11.12 -12.42 9.02
CA GLU A 144 10.10 -11.74 8.21
C GLU A 144 8.69 -12.36 8.28
N MET A 145 8.61 -13.69 8.41
CA MET A 145 7.34 -14.41 8.52
C MET A 145 6.61 -14.12 9.85
N PHE A 146 7.32 -14.08 10.97
CA PHE A 146 6.71 -13.81 12.28
C PHE A 146 6.19 -12.38 12.36
N ASP A 147 6.96 -11.46 11.81
CA ASP A 147 6.63 -10.05 11.66
C ASP A 147 5.38 -9.83 10.82
N LYS A 148 5.34 -10.42 9.63
CA LYS A 148 4.20 -10.32 8.72
C LYS A 148 2.91 -10.83 9.35
N VAL A 149 2.96 -11.98 10.01
CA VAL A 149 1.79 -12.57 10.67
C VAL A 149 1.37 -11.76 11.90
N GLY A 150 2.32 -11.27 12.69
CA GLY A 150 2.02 -10.36 13.81
C GLY A 150 1.32 -9.09 13.36
N MET A 151 1.77 -8.50 12.26
CA MET A 151 1.12 -7.34 11.65
C MET A 151 -0.29 -7.63 11.14
N GLN A 152 -0.50 -8.78 10.49
CA GLN A 152 -1.82 -9.21 10.02
C GLN A 152 -2.79 -9.40 11.18
N PHE A 153 -2.33 -10.05 12.25
CA PHE A 153 -3.10 -10.23 13.46
C PHE A 153 -3.51 -8.90 14.09
N LEU A 154 -2.54 -8.01 14.35
CA LEU A 154 -2.83 -6.70 14.95
C LEU A 154 -3.77 -5.86 14.09
N ALA A 155 -3.63 -5.92 12.76
CA ALA A 155 -4.54 -5.25 11.83
C ALA A 155 -5.97 -5.79 11.95
N ALA A 156 -6.13 -7.13 11.97
CA ALA A 156 -7.43 -7.78 12.14
C ALA A 156 -8.07 -7.45 13.50
N SER A 157 -7.29 -7.46 14.59
CA SER A 157 -7.76 -7.07 15.92
C SER A 157 -8.22 -5.62 16.01
N ILE A 158 -7.61 -4.71 15.24
CA ILE A 158 -8.03 -3.30 15.17
C ILE A 158 -9.31 -3.13 14.34
N ASP A 159 -9.42 -3.85 13.22
CA ASP A 159 -10.59 -3.77 12.33
C ASP A 159 -11.84 -4.40 12.96
N ASN A 160 -11.65 -5.47 13.73
CA ASN A 160 -12.72 -6.06 14.51
C ASN A 160 -13.15 -5.07 15.61
N ARG A 161 -14.34 -4.48 15.44
CA ARG A 161 -14.84 -3.21 16.04
C ARG A 161 -15.01 -3.20 17.58
N SER A 162 -14.41 -4.14 18.28
CA SER A 162 -14.15 -4.10 19.72
C SER A 162 -13.08 -3.03 20.04
N ILE A 163 -13.38 -1.75 19.75
CA ILE A 163 -12.48 -0.61 20.03
C ILE A 163 -12.47 -0.23 21.51
N ASN A 164 -12.32 -1.25 22.37
CA ASN A 164 -11.96 -1.09 23.77
C ASN A 164 -10.48 -1.41 24.00
N GLU A 165 -9.75 -2.05 23.09
CA GLU A 165 -8.35 -2.46 23.31
C GLU A 165 -7.30 -1.51 22.69
N ALA A 166 -7.74 -0.42 22.04
CA ALA A 166 -6.82 0.60 21.52
C ALA A 166 -5.84 1.11 22.59
N HIS A 167 -6.27 1.18 23.86
CA HIS A 167 -5.41 1.58 24.98
C HIS A 167 -4.29 0.57 25.29
N LEU A 168 -4.46 -0.73 24.95
CA LEU A 168 -3.43 -1.75 25.11
C LEU A 168 -2.39 -1.67 23.98
N LEU A 169 -2.86 -1.37 22.76
CA LEU A 169 -2.02 -1.37 21.56
C LEU A 169 -1.23 -0.07 21.40
N LEU A 170 -1.87 1.08 21.63
CA LEU A 170 -1.33 2.40 21.30
C LEU A 170 0.06 2.67 21.91
N PRO A 171 0.30 2.47 23.22
CA PRO A 171 1.63 2.75 23.79
C PRO A 171 2.74 1.96 23.10
N SER A 172 2.47 0.70 22.81
CA SER A 172 3.46 -0.21 22.22
C SER A 172 3.71 0.06 20.74
N LEU A 173 2.66 0.43 20.00
CA LEU A 173 2.78 0.85 18.61
C LEU A 173 3.52 2.19 18.48
N VAL A 174 3.27 3.14 19.39
CA VAL A 174 3.99 4.42 19.43
C VAL A 174 5.46 4.21 19.75
N GLU A 175 5.78 3.37 20.73
CA GLU A 175 7.17 3.00 21.05
C GLU A 175 7.86 2.34 19.86
N ALA A 176 7.18 1.40 19.18
CA ALA A 176 7.71 0.76 17.98
C ALA A 176 7.93 1.75 16.83
N LEU A 177 7.06 2.75 16.67
CA LEU A 177 7.22 3.83 15.70
C LEU A 177 8.44 4.70 16.04
N VAL A 178 8.63 5.05 17.31
CA VAL A 178 9.79 5.85 17.76
C VAL A 178 11.09 5.10 17.48
N ALA A 179 11.16 3.82 17.84
CA ALA A 179 12.37 3.01 17.78
C ALA A 179 12.82 2.60 16.36
N ASN A 180 11.91 2.55 15.39
CA ASN A 180 12.19 2.00 14.06
C ASN A 180 12.21 3.06 12.95
N ASN A 181 13.13 2.91 12.01
CA ASN A 181 13.21 3.70 10.77
C ASN A 181 13.05 2.84 9.49
N GLY A 182 13.00 1.51 9.56
CA GLY A 182 13.01 0.60 8.39
C GLY A 182 11.62 0.19 7.86
N TYR A 183 11.53 -0.92 7.12
CA TYR A 183 10.26 -1.48 6.57
C TYR A 183 9.10 -1.59 7.57
N PHE A 184 9.43 -1.88 8.84
CA PHE A 184 8.49 -1.95 9.95
C PHE A 184 7.79 -0.63 10.26
N TYR A 185 8.41 0.49 9.89
CA TYR A 185 7.89 1.84 10.10
C TYR A 185 6.58 2.09 9.33
N ASP A 186 6.50 1.64 8.08
CA ASP A 186 5.31 1.78 7.23
C ASP A 186 4.16 0.95 7.81
N CYS A 187 4.48 -0.29 8.18
CA CYS A 187 3.56 -1.23 8.80
C CYS A 187 2.94 -0.65 10.10
N VAL A 188 3.77 -0.17 11.03
CA VAL A 188 3.31 0.44 12.29
C VAL A 188 2.50 1.71 12.03
N SER A 189 2.92 2.55 11.08
CA SER A 189 2.19 3.76 10.69
C SER A 189 0.79 3.42 10.16
N SER A 190 0.66 2.36 9.39
CA SER A 190 -0.62 1.85 8.87
C SER A 190 -1.57 1.39 9.98
N LEU A 191 -1.06 0.71 11.02
CA LEU A 191 -1.87 0.33 12.18
C LEU A 191 -2.31 1.57 12.99
N LEU A 192 -1.38 2.50 13.22
CA LEU A 192 -1.67 3.73 13.97
C LEU A 192 -2.70 4.61 13.25
N LEU A 193 -2.69 4.64 11.91
CA LEU A 193 -3.69 5.32 11.09
C LEU A 193 -5.13 4.90 11.43
N LYS A 194 -5.35 3.60 11.65
CA LYS A 194 -6.65 3.05 12.04
C LYS A 194 -7.08 3.46 13.46
N LEU A 195 -6.14 3.89 14.30
CA LEU A 195 -6.37 4.22 15.71
C LEU A 195 -6.36 5.74 16.00
N THR A 196 -6.23 6.60 15.00
CA THR A 196 -6.14 8.08 15.13
C THR A 196 -7.22 8.69 16.04
N LYS A 197 -8.48 8.27 15.90
CA LYS A 197 -9.61 8.75 16.73
C LYS A 197 -9.53 8.37 18.22
N LYS A 198 -8.65 7.45 18.58
CA LYS A 198 -8.49 6.92 19.95
C LYS A 198 -7.24 7.45 20.65
N MET A 199 -6.41 8.24 19.96
CA MET A 199 -5.19 8.80 20.51
C MET A 199 -5.49 10.00 21.41
N SER A 200 -4.77 10.08 22.54
CA SER A 200 -4.79 11.27 23.40
C SER A 200 -4.02 12.42 22.75
N PRO A 201 -4.30 13.69 23.11
CA PRO A 201 -3.56 14.85 22.57
C PRO A 201 -2.03 14.74 22.75
N GLU A 202 -1.58 14.11 23.84
CA GLU A 202 -0.15 13.90 24.11
C GLU A 202 0.50 12.93 23.11
N VAL A 203 -0.17 11.80 22.84
CA VAL A 203 0.31 10.83 21.83
C VAL A 203 0.33 11.44 20.45
N ILE A 204 -0.71 12.23 20.11
CA ILE A 204 -0.79 12.93 18.83
C ILE A 204 0.40 13.88 18.67
N ARG A 205 0.68 14.71 19.68
CA ARG A 205 1.84 15.59 19.68
C ARG A 205 3.14 14.81 19.55
N GLN A 206 3.32 13.75 20.33
CA GLN A 206 4.53 12.93 20.25
C GLN A 206 4.79 12.44 18.82
N ILE A 207 3.77 11.90 18.13
CA ILE A 207 3.91 11.41 16.75
C ILE A 207 4.22 12.55 15.77
N ILE A 208 3.49 13.67 15.86
CA ILE A 208 3.70 14.85 15.00
C ILE A 208 5.15 15.35 15.14
N TRP A 209 5.68 15.38 16.36
CA TRP A 209 7.03 15.87 16.66
C TRP A 209 8.15 14.95 16.20
N LEU A 210 7.88 13.69 15.89
CA LEU A 210 8.85 12.80 15.26
C LEU A 210 9.09 13.16 13.79
N ALA A 211 8.12 13.75 13.10
CA ALA A 211 8.17 13.90 11.64
C ALA A 211 9.41 14.65 11.11
N PRO A 212 9.87 15.77 11.71
CA PRO A 212 11.07 16.47 11.24
C PRO A 212 12.38 15.68 11.39
N GLU A 213 12.44 14.72 12.32
CA GLU A 213 13.64 13.94 12.65
C GLU A 213 13.80 12.69 11.76
N ARG A 214 12.85 12.43 10.86
CA ARG A 214 12.85 11.23 10.02
C ARG A 214 13.57 11.43 8.70
N ASP A 215 14.43 10.47 8.38
CA ASP A 215 15.21 10.46 7.15
C ASP A 215 14.50 9.72 6.01
N ILE A 216 13.58 8.81 6.32
CA ILE A 216 12.93 7.92 5.36
C ILE A 216 11.54 8.43 4.99
N LEU A 217 11.25 8.43 3.69
CA LEU A 217 9.93 8.77 3.15
C LEU A 217 9.01 7.55 3.25
N SER A 218 7.90 7.72 3.96
CA SER A 218 6.85 6.71 4.12
C SER A 218 5.49 7.34 3.88
N MET A 219 4.74 6.83 2.90
CA MET A 219 3.43 7.40 2.57
C MET A 219 2.41 7.19 3.69
N ASP A 220 2.44 6.04 4.38
CA ASP A 220 1.52 5.77 5.48
C ASP A 220 1.86 6.62 6.71
N PHE A 221 3.14 6.88 6.97
CA PHE A 221 3.51 7.86 7.99
C PHE A 221 3.11 9.29 7.61
N CYS A 222 3.29 9.71 6.35
CA CYS A 222 2.84 11.03 5.90
C CYS A 222 1.32 11.20 6.08
N LYS A 223 0.53 10.18 5.75
CA LYS A 223 -0.92 10.14 6.00
C LYS A 223 -1.23 10.19 7.49
N LEU A 224 -0.47 9.45 8.32
CA LEU A 224 -0.65 9.46 9.77
C LEU A 224 -0.46 10.86 10.32
N VAL A 225 0.69 11.48 10.03
CA VAL A 225 1.03 12.81 10.54
C VAL A 225 0.06 13.86 10.03
N SER A 226 -0.28 13.88 8.74
CA SER A 226 -1.24 14.84 8.20
C SER A 226 -2.62 14.71 8.83
N ASN A 227 -3.16 13.49 8.98
CA ASN A 227 -4.43 13.24 9.66
C ASN A 227 -4.39 13.74 11.12
N LEU A 228 -3.30 13.46 11.83
CA LEU A 228 -3.11 13.87 13.22
C LEU A 228 -2.98 15.39 13.39
N MET A 229 -2.28 16.07 12.47
CA MET A 229 -2.19 17.53 12.43
C MET A 229 -3.57 18.16 12.19
N VAL A 230 -4.36 17.63 11.26
CA VAL A 230 -5.74 18.09 11.00
C VAL A 230 -6.62 17.87 12.23
N GLN A 231 -6.56 16.67 12.83
CA GLN A 231 -7.35 16.31 14.00
C GLN A 231 -7.03 17.18 15.23
N SER A 232 -5.76 17.51 15.44
CA SER A 232 -5.32 18.30 16.60
C SER A 232 -5.26 19.81 16.34
N ASN A 233 -5.45 20.24 15.09
CA ASN A 233 -5.20 21.60 14.63
C ASN A 233 -3.79 22.11 15.02
N ASP A 234 -2.80 21.20 15.08
CA ASP A 234 -1.39 21.53 15.37
C ASP A 234 -0.54 21.43 14.11
N PHE A 235 -0.24 22.59 13.55
CA PHE A 235 0.61 22.74 12.36
C PHE A 235 1.95 23.41 12.68
N SER A 236 2.31 23.50 13.96
CA SER A 236 3.44 24.30 14.43
C SER A 236 4.79 23.87 13.84
N LEU A 237 4.93 22.63 13.39
CA LEU A 237 6.15 22.10 12.77
C LEU A 237 6.25 22.32 11.26
N ILE A 238 5.13 22.62 10.60
CA ILE A 238 5.08 22.90 9.17
C ILE A 238 5.51 24.35 8.88
N SER A 239 5.04 25.27 9.74
CA SER A 239 5.29 26.71 9.64
C SER A 239 6.64 27.14 10.20
N LYS A 240 7.25 26.36 11.10
CA LYS A 240 8.58 26.66 11.65
C LYS A 240 9.68 26.16 10.72
N ALA A 241 10.67 27.01 10.46
CA ALA A 241 11.92 26.69 9.76
C ALA A 241 12.85 25.76 10.59
N LYS A 242 12.30 24.78 11.30
CA LYS A 242 13.10 23.65 11.78
C LYS A 242 13.65 22.94 10.55
N LYS A 243 14.93 22.58 10.56
CA LYS A 243 15.51 21.72 9.53
C LYS A 243 14.81 20.37 9.61
N TRP A 244 13.93 20.10 8.66
CA TRP A 244 13.45 18.74 8.43
C TRP A 244 14.61 17.96 7.82
N ASN A 245 14.91 16.79 8.36
CA ASN A 245 15.98 15.96 7.80
C ASN A 245 15.63 15.51 6.37
N ASN A 246 14.33 15.26 6.11
CA ASN A 246 13.82 14.90 4.80
C ASN A 246 12.81 15.93 4.28
N MET A 247 13.22 16.75 3.30
CA MET A 247 12.35 17.77 2.68
C MET A 247 11.22 17.16 1.84
N LYS A 248 11.43 16.00 1.22
CA LYS A 248 10.37 15.30 0.48
C LYS A 248 9.26 14.81 1.41
N LEU A 249 9.62 14.36 2.61
CA LEU A 249 8.66 14.00 3.67
C LEU A 249 7.79 15.21 4.05
N ARG A 250 8.42 16.36 4.30
CA ARG A 250 7.73 17.63 4.59
C ARG A 250 6.77 18.00 3.47
N LEU A 251 7.24 17.98 2.21
CA LEU A 251 6.42 18.31 1.04
C LEU A 251 5.25 17.37 0.83
N THR A 252 5.46 16.07 1.08
CA THR A 252 4.40 15.08 0.99
C THR A 252 3.33 15.31 2.06
N ILE A 253 3.73 15.63 3.30
CA ILE A 253 2.78 15.99 4.36
C ILE A 253 2.03 17.28 4.01
N LEU A 254 2.72 18.32 3.54
CA LEU A 254 2.11 19.56 3.05
C LEU A 254 1.06 19.29 1.97
N LYS A 255 1.39 18.42 1.00
CA LYS A 255 0.47 18.01 -0.04
C LYS A 255 -0.79 17.35 0.51
N LEU A 256 -0.64 16.38 1.42
CA LEU A 256 -1.77 15.70 2.05
C LEU A 256 -2.64 16.66 2.87
N LEU A 257 -2.04 17.66 3.53
CA LEU A 257 -2.77 18.70 4.26
C LEU A 257 -3.62 19.57 3.32
N VAL A 258 -3.05 20.00 2.19
CA VAL A 258 -3.76 20.80 1.18
C VAL A 258 -4.88 19.97 0.54
N GLU A 259 -4.63 18.71 0.17
CA GLU A 259 -5.66 17.77 -0.30
C GLU A 259 -6.77 17.53 0.74
N SER A 260 -6.46 17.70 2.03
CA SER A 260 -7.42 17.64 3.14
C SER A 260 -8.10 18.99 3.44
N ASN A 261 -8.13 19.91 2.48
CA ASN A 261 -8.71 21.26 2.55
C ASN A 261 -8.01 22.25 3.49
N VAL A 262 -6.76 22.00 3.89
CA VAL A 262 -5.96 22.96 4.66
C VAL A 262 -5.19 23.89 3.69
N GLY A 263 -5.96 24.63 2.89
CA GLY A 263 -5.46 25.44 1.77
C GLY A 263 -4.48 26.56 2.14
N GLN A 264 -4.43 26.98 3.41
CA GLN A 264 -3.47 27.99 3.90
C GLN A 264 -2.00 27.58 3.70
N PHE A 265 -1.72 26.29 3.46
CA PHE A 265 -0.38 25.79 3.20
C PHE A 265 -0.02 25.70 1.71
N ALA A 266 -0.95 26.01 0.81
CA ALA A 266 -0.70 26.04 -0.63
C ALA A 266 0.51 26.94 -1.02
N PRO A 267 0.67 28.16 -0.46
CA PRO A 267 1.84 28.99 -0.78
C PRO A 267 3.18 28.33 -0.42
N LEU A 268 3.26 27.63 0.72
CA LEU A 268 4.49 26.96 1.16
C LEU A 268 4.94 25.85 0.19
N ILE A 269 4.01 25.20 -0.52
CA ILE A 269 4.34 24.20 -1.53
C ILE A 269 4.96 24.88 -2.76
N LEU A 270 4.45 26.05 -3.15
CA LEU A 270 4.88 26.76 -4.37
C LEU A 270 6.25 27.43 -4.19
N GLU A 271 6.58 27.82 -2.97
CA GLU A 271 7.87 28.42 -2.59
C GLU A 271 8.98 27.37 -2.43
N ASP A 272 8.66 26.08 -2.30
CA ASP A 272 9.66 25.04 -2.06
C ASP A 272 10.38 24.64 -3.37
N PRO A 273 11.72 24.73 -3.43
CA PRO A 273 12.47 24.42 -4.64
C PRO A 273 12.40 22.94 -5.05
N GLU A 274 12.13 22.02 -4.12
CA GLU A 274 12.02 20.58 -4.39
C GLU A 274 10.62 20.17 -4.88
N ALA A 275 9.64 21.08 -4.85
CA ALA A 275 8.28 20.79 -5.30
C ALA A 275 8.22 20.57 -6.81
N HIS A 276 7.95 19.35 -7.25
CA HIS A 276 7.56 19.02 -8.62
C HIS A 276 6.08 19.36 -8.93
N LEU A 277 5.72 19.26 -10.22
CA LEU A 277 4.43 19.66 -10.76
C LEU A 277 3.24 19.01 -10.02
N GLY A 278 3.35 17.73 -9.68
CA GLY A 278 2.34 17.00 -8.90
C GLY A 278 2.09 17.53 -7.48
N TYR A 279 3.00 18.30 -6.89
CA TYR A 279 2.74 19.04 -5.64
C TYR A 279 2.10 20.41 -5.92
N CYS A 280 2.49 21.10 -6.99
CA CYS A 280 1.95 22.44 -7.26
C CYS A 280 0.50 22.40 -7.76
N VAL A 281 0.14 21.38 -8.56
CA VAL A 281 -1.21 21.26 -9.14
C VAL A 281 -2.30 21.20 -8.07
N ILE A 282 -2.04 20.54 -6.96
CA ILE A 282 -3.00 20.43 -5.84
C ILE A 282 -3.14 21.75 -5.06
N ALA A 283 -2.16 22.66 -5.17
CA ALA A 283 -2.14 23.92 -4.44
C ALA A 283 -3.00 24.99 -5.13
N TYR A 284 -3.06 24.99 -6.47
CA TYR A 284 -3.75 26.02 -7.25
C TYR A 284 -5.23 26.24 -6.90
N PRO A 285 -6.05 25.21 -6.64
CA PRO A 285 -7.46 25.42 -6.27
C PRO A 285 -7.66 26.22 -4.98
N HIS A 286 -6.63 26.36 -4.15
CA HIS A 286 -6.67 27.09 -2.88
C HIS A 286 -6.09 28.51 -2.97
N LEU A 287 -5.68 28.95 -4.17
CA LEU A 287 -5.15 30.29 -4.41
C LEU A 287 -6.23 31.17 -5.05
N SER A 288 -6.02 32.49 -5.03
CA SER A 288 -6.81 33.37 -5.89
C SER A 288 -6.54 33.05 -7.36
N GLU A 289 -7.51 33.32 -8.22
CA GLU A 289 -7.41 33.08 -9.66
C GLU A 289 -6.17 33.77 -10.27
N GLU A 290 -5.92 35.02 -9.88
CA GLU A 290 -4.76 35.79 -10.34
C GLU A 290 -3.42 35.13 -9.97
N VAL A 291 -3.30 34.66 -8.72
CA VAL A 291 -2.08 33.99 -8.24
C VAL A 291 -1.91 32.63 -8.92
N ALA A 292 -2.98 31.86 -9.02
CA ALA A 292 -2.97 30.57 -9.72
C ALA A 292 -2.55 30.73 -11.19
N GLN A 293 -3.07 31.74 -11.89
CA GLN A 293 -2.70 32.00 -13.29
C GLN A 293 -1.23 32.43 -13.44
N THR A 294 -0.72 33.22 -12.50
CA THR A 294 0.70 33.60 -12.48
C THR A 294 1.58 32.36 -12.34
N TYR A 295 1.31 31.52 -11.34
CA TYR A 295 2.09 30.28 -11.15
C TYR A 295 1.93 29.28 -12.29
N LYS A 296 0.75 29.17 -12.92
CA LYS A 296 0.57 28.32 -14.11
C LYS A 296 1.49 28.76 -15.24
N LYS A 297 1.56 30.07 -15.53
CA LYS A 297 2.44 30.62 -16.56
C LYS A 297 3.92 30.38 -16.25
N GLU A 298 4.34 30.64 -15.01
CA GLU A 298 5.71 30.34 -14.57
C GLU A 298 6.04 28.84 -14.72
N TRP A 299 5.08 27.96 -14.39
CA TRP A 299 5.29 26.53 -14.50
C TRP A 299 5.40 26.03 -15.94
N ILE A 300 4.62 26.60 -16.87
CA ILE A 300 4.78 26.31 -18.31
C ILE A 300 6.20 26.65 -18.75
N GLU A 301 6.74 27.79 -18.33
CA GLU A 301 8.13 28.18 -18.64
C GLU A 301 9.16 27.22 -18.03
N ARG A 302 8.94 26.80 -16.77
CA ARG A 302 9.82 25.86 -16.06
C ARG A 302 9.79 24.43 -16.60
N LEU A 303 8.85 24.05 -17.46
CA LEU A 303 8.82 22.72 -18.08
C LEU A 303 10.13 22.42 -18.83
N GLY A 304 10.80 23.45 -19.38
CA GLY A 304 12.06 23.30 -20.10
C GLY A 304 13.24 23.03 -19.17
N ASP A 305 13.28 23.72 -18.02
CA ASP A 305 14.43 23.70 -17.09
C ASP A 305 14.44 22.50 -16.14
N ARG A 306 13.27 21.88 -15.87
CA ARG A 306 13.16 20.84 -14.84
C ARG A 306 13.42 19.45 -15.41
N ARG A 307 14.51 18.82 -14.97
CA ARG A 307 14.90 17.43 -15.29
C ARG A 307 13.87 16.36 -14.85
N PHE A 308 12.86 16.72 -14.05
CA PHE A 308 11.86 15.79 -13.51
C PHE A 308 10.44 16.34 -13.72
N CYS A 309 9.88 16.14 -14.92
CA CYS A 309 8.44 16.15 -15.13
C CYS A 309 8.06 14.70 -15.37
N PHE A 310 7.27 14.08 -14.49
CA PHE A 310 6.77 12.72 -14.75
C PHE A 310 5.52 12.81 -15.62
N PRO A 311 5.31 11.87 -16.58
CA PRO A 311 4.11 11.88 -17.43
C PRO A 311 2.80 11.94 -16.63
N THR A 312 2.75 11.27 -15.48
CA THR A 312 1.60 11.27 -14.57
C THR A 312 1.27 12.65 -14.00
N ASP A 313 2.29 13.42 -13.61
CA ASP A 313 2.11 14.76 -13.05
C ASP A 313 1.69 15.75 -14.13
N PHE A 314 2.22 15.58 -15.33
CA PHE A 314 1.86 16.39 -16.48
C PHE A 314 0.40 16.19 -16.88
N ASN A 315 -0.06 14.93 -16.93
CA ASN A 315 -1.46 14.62 -17.18
C ASN A 315 -2.35 15.24 -16.11
N LEU A 316 -1.95 15.13 -14.85
CA LEU A 316 -2.66 15.76 -13.74
C LEU A 316 -2.74 17.29 -13.91
N PHE A 317 -1.66 17.94 -14.34
CA PHE A 317 -1.64 19.37 -14.62
C PHE A 317 -2.61 19.74 -15.74
N LEU A 318 -2.58 19.03 -16.88
CA LEU A 318 -3.49 19.28 -18.00
C LEU A 318 -4.96 19.19 -17.56
N VAL A 319 -5.32 18.15 -16.80
CA VAL A 319 -6.68 17.91 -16.31
C VAL A 319 -7.12 18.94 -15.26
N LYS A 320 -6.27 19.24 -14.28
CA LYS A 320 -6.65 20.07 -13.12
C LYS A 320 -6.54 21.57 -13.38
N CYS A 321 -5.68 21.98 -14.30
CA CYS A 321 -5.36 23.38 -14.53
C CYS A 321 -6.00 23.94 -15.80
N GLY A 322 -6.52 23.07 -16.68
CA GLY A 322 -7.24 23.47 -17.87
C GLY A 322 -8.58 24.18 -17.57
N PRO A 323 -9.25 24.71 -18.61
CA PRO A 323 -8.82 24.70 -20.01
C PRO A 323 -7.64 25.66 -20.26
N PHE A 324 -6.75 25.26 -21.16
CA PHE A 324 -5.66 26.11 -21.67
C PHE A 324 -5.99 26.64 -23.06
N THR A 325 -5.39 27.77 -23.42
CA THR A 325 -5.47 28.35 -24.76
C THR A 325 -4.59 27.59 -25.75
N ILE A 326 -4.90 27.66 -27.05
CA ILE A 326 -4.07 27.06 -28.10
C ILE A 326 -2.63 27.58 -28.03
N ALA A 327 -2.43 28.88 -27.75
CA ALA A 327 -1.10 29.47 -27.60
C ALA A 327 -0.31 28.87 -26.42
N GLU A 328 -0.97 28.50 -25.32
CA GLU A 328 -0.33 27.81 -24.21
C GLU A 328 0.02 26.37 -24.58
N PHE A 329 -0.85 25.66 -25.32
CA PHE A 329 -0.53 24.35 -25.89
C PHE A 329 0.67 24.41 -26.84
N GLU A 330 0.76 25.44 -27.69
CA GLU A 330 1.93 25.67 -28.55
C GLU A 330 3.21 25.87 -27.75
N LYS A 331 3.17 26.74 -26.73
CA LYS A 331 4.33 26.96 -25.85
C LYS A 331 4.75 25.68 -25.12
N MET A 332 3.79 24.93 -24.56
CA MET A 332 4.07 23.64 -23.90
C MET A 332 4.66 22.63 -24.88
N PHE A 333 4.14 22.59 -26.11
CA PHE A 333 4.66 21.75 -27.17
C PHE A 333 6.11 22.08 -27.47
N ASP A 334 6.43 23.34 -27.81
CA ASP A 334 7.77 23.79 -28.15
C ASP A 334 8.79 23.48 -27.04
N ILE A 335 8.39 23.64 -25.78
CA ILE A 335 9.24 23.37 -24.61
C ILE A 335 9.50 21.86 -24.44
N MET A 336 8.50 21.02 -24.68
CA MET A 336 8.56 19.57 -24.46
C MET A 336 9.03 18.79 -25.70
N MET A 337 9.23 19.47 -26.84
CA MET A 337 9.60 18.87 -28.12
C MET A 337 10.83 17.96 -28.05
N GLU A 338 11.89 18.37 -27.35
CA GLU A 338 13.12 17.58 -27.20
C GLU A 338 12.94 16.35 -26.29
N ARG A 339 11.84 16.28 -25.53
CA ARG A 339 11.57 15.22 -24.55
C ARG A 339 10.64 14.15 -25.11
N TYR A 340 9.86 14.44 -26.15
CA TYR A 340 8.95 13.45 -26.76
C TYR A 340 9.69 12.27 -27.37
N THR A 341 10.88 12.48 -27.90
CA THR A 341 11.72 11.41 -28.44
C THR A 341 12.18 10.41 -27.39
N VAL A 342 12.08 10.77 -26.11
CA VAL A 342 12.44 9.91 -24.97
C VAL A 342 11.18 9.39 -24.25
N SER A 343 10.06 10.11 -24.34
CA SER A 343 8.79 9.70 -23.74
C SER A 343 7.60 10.17 -24.58
N PRO A 344 7.11 9.32 -25.51
CA PRO A 344 5.95 9.59 -26.37
C PRO A 344 4.67 9.99 -25.61
N ARG A 345 4.53 9.51 -24.37
CA ARG A 345 3.36 9.75 -23.51
C ARG A 345 3.06 11.22 -23.27
N PHE A 346 4.05 12.11 -23.24
CA PHE A 346 3.77 13.55 -23.07
C PHE A 346 3.01 14.13 -24.26
N LEU A 347 3.36 13.67 -25.47
CA LEU A 347 2.71 14.13 -26.70
C LEU A 347 1.30 13.59 -26.77
N GLU A 348 1.13 12.30 -26.49
CA GLU A 348 -0.20 11.66 -26.37
C GLU A 348 -1.12 12.48 -25.47
N SER A 349 -0.68 12.82 -24.26
CA SER A 349 -1.47 13.61 -23.32
C SER A 349 -1.82 15.03 -23.78
N LEU A 350 -0.93 15.71 -24.51
CA LEU A 350 -1.20 17.03 -25.07
C LEU A 350 -2.23 16.97 -26.19
N LEU A 351 -2.07 16.01 -27.10
CA LEU A 351 -2.98 15.81 -28.23
C LEU A 351 -4.38 15.42 -27.73
N ASP A 352 -4.46 14.56 -26.71
CA ASP A 352 -5.72 14.18 -26.05
C ASP A 352 -6.42 15.35 -25.37
N SER A 353 -5.64 16.22 -24.73
CA SER A 353 -6.20 17.34 -23.96
C SER A 353 -6.71 18.48 -24.84
N CYS A 354 -6.27 18.57 -26.11
CA CYS A 354 -6.73 19.59 -27.04
C CYS A 354 -6.74 19.10 -28.50
N PRO A 355 -7.84 18.47 -28.96
CA PRO A 355 -7.96 17.96 -30.33
C PRO A 355 -7.79 19.05 -31.40
N SER A 356 -8.26 20.27 -31.17
CA SER A 356 -8.14 21.38 -32.13
C SER A 356 -6.68 21.82 -32.33
N PHE A 357 -5.87 21.82 -31.27
CA PHE A 357 -4.43 22.02 -31.35
C PHE A 357 -3.74 20.82 -32.03
N ALA A 358 -4.15 19.60 -31.70
CA ALA A 358 -3.58 18.39 -32.29
C ALA A 358 -3.63 18.42 -33.82
N ILE A 359 -4.80 18.75 -34.38
CA ILE A 359 -5.04 18.84 -35.83
C ILE A 359 -4.03 19.79 -36.51
N THR A 360 -3.74 20.93 -35.92
CA THR A 360 -2.84 21.92 -36.54
C THR A 360 -1.37 21.52 -36.47
N LYS A 361 -1.01 20.55 -35.63
CA LYS A 361 0.38 20.12 -35.42
C LYS A 361 0.72 18.76 -36.02
N VAL A 362 -0.25 18.00 -36.54
CA VAL A 362 -0.02 16.68 -37.18
C VAL A 362 1.11 16.73 -38.22
N SER A 363 1.06 17.67 -39.17
CA SER A 363 2.09 17.78 -40.21
C SER A 363 3.46 18.12 -39.64
N GLY A 364 3.53 19.06 -38.69
CA GLY A 364 4.79 19.46 -38.05
C GLY A 364 5.41 18.35 -37.19
N ILE A 365 4.59 17.50 -36.56
CA ILE A 365 5.07 16.32 -35.82
C ILE A 365 5.67 15.30 -36.80
N ILE A 366 5.01 15.03 -37.92
CA ILE A 366 5.49 14.08 -38.96
C ILE A 366 6.80 14.58 -39.58
N GLU A 367 6.89 15.86 -39.94
CA GLU A 367 8.11 16.47 -40.48
C GLU A 367 9.29 16.28 -39.51
N ARG A 368 9.08 16.60 -38.23
CA ARG A 368 10.13 16.50 -37.19
C ARG A 368 10.59 15.05 -36.96
N ILE A 369 9.68 14.08 -36.98
CA ILE A 369 10.01 12.66 -36.88
C ILE A 369 10.80 12.21 -38.11
N THR A 370 10.40 12.66 -39.30
CA THR A 370 11.11 12.33 -40.54
C THR A 370 12.54 12.88 -40.53
N GLU A 371 12.73 14.11 -40.04
CA GLU A 371 14.05 14.71 -39.82
C GLU A 371 14.89 13.91 -38.82
N LEU A 372 14.30 13.49 -37.70
CA LEU A 372 14.97 12.66 -36.69
C LEU A 372 15.45 11.33 -37.29
N LEU A 373 14.57 10.61 -37.98
CA LEU A 373 14.90 9.33 -38.63
C LEU A 373 15.94 9.50 -39.76
N SER A 374 15.92 10.64 -40.45
CA SER A 374 16.85 10.96 -41.54
C SER A 374 18.21 11.48 -41.04
N SER A 375 18.34 11.83 -39.75
CA SER A 375 19.55 12.42 -39.18
C SER A 375 20.73 11.44 -39.02
N GLY A 376 20.52 10.15 -39.31
CA GLY A 376 21.57 9.13 -39.24
C GLY A 376 22.04 8.78 -37.82
N ARG A 377 21.26 9.14 -36.78
CA ARG A 377 21.53 8.74 -35.39
C ARG A 377 21.14 7.27 -35.17
N GLU A 378 22.04 6.47 -34.62
CA GLU A 378 21.83 5.05 -34.28
C GLU A 378 21.31 4.84 -32.85
N ASP A 379 20.37 5.67 -32.38
CA ASP A 379 19.70 5.45 -31.10
C ASP A 379 18.36 4.73 -31.33
N TRP A 380 18.37 3.40 -31.22
CA TRP A 380 17.18 2.56 -31.41
C TRP A 380 16.02 2.94 -30.49
N THR A 381 16.30 3.47 -29.29
CA THR A 381 15.25 3.90 -28.36
C THR A 381 14.50 5.12 -28.91
N MET A 382 15.23 6.07 -29.50
CA MET A 382 14.63 7.25 -30.12
C MET A 382 13.87 6.87 -31.39
N ILE A 383 14.35 5.88 -32.14
CA ILE A 383 13.69 5.37 -33.35
C ILE A 383 12.35 4.69 -32.97
N ASP A 384 12.36 3.81 -31.97
CA ASP A 384 11.13 3.14 -31.48
C ASP A 384 10.11 4.16 -30.97
N ALA A 385 10.54 5.13 -30.15
CA ALA A 385 9.69 6.21 -29.67
C ALA A 385 9.09 7.04 -30.81
N ALA A 386 9.86 7.29 -31.88
CA ALA A 386 9.37 8.01 -33.05
C ALA A 386 8.29 7.23 -33.81
N PHE A 387 8.43 5.91 -33.93
CA PHE A 387 7.40 5.06 -34.53
C PHE A 387 6.13 4.97 -33.66
N GLU A 388 6.26 4.89 -32.34
CA GLU A 388 5.11 4.94 -31.42
C GLU A 388 4.32 6.25 -31.59
N ILE A 389 5.01 7.38 -31.73
CA ILE A 389 4.37 8.67 -31.99
C ILE A 389 3.67 8.66 -33.36
N LEU A 390 4.29 8.11 -34.41
CA LEU A 390 3.67 8.04 -35.73
C LEU A 390 2.40 7.17 -35.71
N GLU A 391 2.43 6.02 -35.04
CA GLU A 391 1.26 5.16 -34.88
C GLU A 391 0.13 5.90 -34.14
N TYR A 392 0.48 6.62 -33.08
CA TYR A 392 -0.45 7.46 -32.34
C TYR A 392 -1.04 8.57 -33.22
N VAL A 393 -0.20 9.41 -33.85
CA VAL A 393 -0.66 10.50 -34.73
C VAL A 393 -1.52 9.95 -35.86
N ASN A 394 -1.17 8.81 -36.44
CA ASN A 394 -1.96 8.16 -37.49
C ASN A 394 -3.34 7.72 -36.97
N LYS A 395 -3.43 7.18 -35.75
CA LYS A 395 -4.71 6.87 -35.10
C LYS A 395 -5.62 8.11 -34.97
N TYR A 396 -5.07 9.28 -34.64
CA TYR A 396 -5.84 10.54 -34.57
C TYR A 396 -6.16 11.10 -35.97
N ALA A 397 -5.21 11.06 -36.89
CA ALA A 397 -5.39 11.54 -38.26
C ALA A 397 -6.41 10.69 -39.06
N VAL A 398 -6.48 9.38 -38.82
CA VAL A 398 -7.45 8.47 -39.46
C VAL A 398 -8.87 8.71 -38.95
N VAL A 399 -9.04 9.01 -37.66
CA VAL A 399 -10.36 9.40 -37.10
C VAL A 399 -10.89 10.67 -37.79
N ASP A 400 -10.00 11.60 -38.14
CA ASP A 400 -10.35 12.83 -38.85
C ASP A 400 -10.55 12.65 -40.36
N CYS A 401 -9.79 11.79 -41.04
CA CYS A 401 -10.09 11.43 -42.45
C CYS A 401 -11.51 10.85 -42.58
N LEU A 402 -11.96 10.10 -41.57
CA LEU A 402 -13.34 9.59 -41.48
C LEU A 402 -14.34 10.70 -41.13
N TRP A 403 -14.04 11.59 -40.19
CA TRP A 403 -14.94 12.70 -39.79
C TRP A 403 -15.09 13.80 -40.86
N LEU A 404 -13.97 14.25 -41.47
CA LEU A 404 -13.96 15.20 -42.59
C LEU A 404 -14.53 14.58 -43.87
N GLY A 405 -14.33 13.27 -44.08
CA GLY A 405 -14.96 12.52 -45.18
C GLY A 405 -16.48 12.39 -45.01
N MET A 406 -16.97 12.23 -43.78
CA MET A 406 -18.41 12.22 -43.48
C MET A 406 -19.05 13.61 -43.63
N HIS A 407 -18.39 14.69 -43.20
CA HIS A 407 -18.93 16.05 -43.36
C HIS A 407 -18.83 16.61 -44.79
N ARG A 408 -17.83 16.20 -45.59
CA ARG A 408 -17.77 16.56 -47.01
C ARG A 408 -18.82 15.85 -47.86
N ASN A 409 -19.25 14.64 -47.47
CA ASN A 409 -20.34 13.93 -48.14
C ASN A 409 -21.74 14.43 -47.78
N VAL A 410 -21.89 15.22 -46.71
CA VAL A 410 -23.16 15.88 -46.37
C VAL A 410 -23.32 17.22 -47.11
N HIS A 411 -22.23 17.83 -47.59
CA HIS A 411 -22.25 19.08 -48.34
C HIS A 411 -22.01 18.94 -49.86
N SER A 412 -21.73 17.74 -50.38
CA SER A 412 -21.66 17.48 -51.83
C SER A 412 -22.97 16.96 -52.46
N LYS A 413 -24.04 16.88 -51.66
CA LYS A 413 -25.42 16.74 -52.15
C LYS A 413 -26.24 17.97 -51.77
N LYS A 414 -25.99 19.08 -52.46
CA LYS A 414 -27.02 20.05 -52.87
C LYS A 414 -26.48 20.95 -53.97
#